data_AF-A0A2H0LYG9-F1
#
_entry.id   AF-A0A2H0LYG9-F1
#
_cell.length_a   1.000
_cell.length_b   1.000
_cell.length_c   1.000
_cell.angle_alpha   90.00
_cell.angle_beta   90.00
_cell.angle_gamma   90.00
#
_symmetry.space_group_name_H-M   'P 1'
#
loop_
_entity.id
_entity.type
_entity.pdbx_description
1 polymer ?
#
loop_
_entity_poly.entity_id
_entity_poly.type
_entity_poly.pdbx_seq_one_letter_code
_entity_poly.pdbx_strand_id
1 'polypeptide(L)'
;VLKTDFSSVAWCTFTDPEAASVGLNEEMAKQKGIEYNVYKYEFNHLDRALAEGQNKGFAKILTDKKRRLIGAQIVGLHAGELIHEWVAVLNGKVDIGKIEKSIHIYPTLAQINKKVSGSFLAGQSVLVKIVTYLFK
;
A
#
# COMPACT_ATOMS: atom_id res chain seq x y z
N VAL A 1 20.92 15.84 17.39
CA VAL A 1 20.97 15.67 15.92
C VAL A 1 19.99 14.56 15.56
N LEU A 2 18.99 14.84 14.72
CA LEU A 2 18.10 13.79 14.21
C LEU A 2 18.90 12.88 13.27
N LYS A 3 18.88 11.57 13.53
CA LYS A 3 19.56 10.57 12.68
C LYS A 3 18.59 10.17 11.57
N THR A 4 19.01 10.31 10.32
CA THR A 4 18.19 9.92 9.15
C THR A 4 18.00 8.40 9.14
N ASP A 5 16.74 7.97 9.02
CA ASP A 5 16.40 6.56 8.79
C ASP A 5 16.34 6.30 7.29
N PHE A 6 17.29 5.50 6.78
CA PHE A 6 17.35 5.19 5.35
C PHE A 6 16.36 4.11 4.92
N SER A 7 15.65 3.46 5.86
CA SER A 7 14.60 2.49 5.52
C SER A 7 13.33 3.15 4.94
N SER A 8 13.19 4.47 5.11
CA SER A 8 12.04 5.25 4.64
C SER A 8 12.35 6.18 3.47
N VAL A 9 13.48 5.98 2.79
CA VAL A 9 13.76 6.69 1.53
C VAL A 9 12.71 6.28 0.50
N ALA A 10 11.86 7.23 0.13
CA ALA A 10 10.93 7.06 -0.97
C ALA A 10 11.63 7.38 -2.30
N TRP A 11 11.15 6.73 -3.36
CA TRP A 11 11.54 7.04 -4.73
C TRP A 11 10.30 7.02 -5.62
N CYS A 12 10.35 7.79 -6.71
CA CYS A 12 9.33 7.80 -7.75
C CYS A 12 10.00 7.81 -9.12
N THR A 13 9.49 6.99 -10.03
CA THR A 13 9.77 7.07 -11.45
C THR A 13 8.59 7.74 -12.13
N PHE A 14 8.84 8.89 -12.76
CA PHE A 14 7.82 9.73 -13.38
C PHE A 14 7.49 9.28 -14.82
N THR A 15 7.11 8.02 -14.97
CA THR A 15 6.50 7.45 -16.18
C THR A 15 5.00 7.77 -16.25
N ASP A 16 4.32 7.33 -17.32
CA ASP A 16 2.86 7.39 -17.43
C ASP A 16 2.24 5.97 -17.43
N PRO A 17 1.60 5.54 -16.32
CA PRO A 17 1.48 6.23 -15.03
C PRO A 17 2.79 6.20 -14.20
N GLU A 18 2.85 7.04 -13.17
CA GLU A 18 3.99 7.12 -12.24
C GLU A 18 4.10 5.83 -11.42
N ALA A 19 5.32 5.50 -10.98
CA ALA A 19 5.59 4.38 -10.08
C ALA A 19 6.42 4.86 -8.87
N ALA A 20 5.81 4.85 -7.70
CA ALA A 20 6.41 5.29 -6.44
C ALA A 20 6.50 4.15 -5.42
N SER A 21 7.55 4.16 -4.58
CA SER A 21 7.68 3.17 -3.52
C SER A 21 8.50 3.70 -2.34
N VAL A 22 8.23 3.13 -1.15
CA VAL A 22 8.99 3.33 0.09
C VAL A 22 9.06 2.01 0.85
N GLY A 23 10.17 1.76 1.55
CA GLY A 23 10.35 0.56 2.37
C GLY A 23 10.49 -0.73 1.56
N LEU A 24 10.00 -1.85 2.11
CA LEU A 24 10.14 -3.17 1.48
C LEU A 24 9.06 -3.44 0.43
N ASN A 25 9.46 -4.13 -0.64
CA ASN A 25 8.53 -4.86 -1.50
C ASN A 25 8.52 -6.35 -1.12
N GLU A 26 7.67 -7.14 -1.78
CA GLU A 26 7.49 -8.57 -1.46
C GLU A 26 8.76 -9.38 -1.70
N GLU A 27 9.49 -9.07 -2.77
CA GLU A 27 10.72 -9.76 -3.12
C GLU A 27 11.80 -9.54 -2.06
N MET A 28 12.01 -8.27 -1.66
CA MET A 28 12.94 -7.91 -0.59
C MET A 28 12.53 -8.52 0.75
N ALA A 29 11.23 -8.57 1.06
CA ALA A 29 10.73 -9.19 2.28
C ALA A 29 10.98 -10.71 2.29
N LYS A 30 10.73 -11.39 1.16
CA LYS A 30 11.05 -12.82 0.97
C LYS A 30 12.54 -13.10 1.10
N GLN A 31 13.39 -12.33 0.43
CA GLN A 31 14.85 -12.46 0.50
C GLN A 31 15.38 -12.29 1.93
N LYS A 32 14.74 -11.43 2.72
CA LYS A 32 15.09 -11.19 4.13
C LYS A 32 14.43 -12.18 5.11
N GLY A 33 13.61 -13.11 4.64
CA GLY A 33 12.86 -14.03 5.50
C GLY A 33 11.87 -13.32 6.45
N ILE A 34 11.40 -12.13 6.08
CA ILE A 34 10.44 -11.36 6.87
C ILE A 34 9.03 -11.85 6.51
N GLU A 35 8.27 -12.29 7.50
CA GLU A 35 6.84 -12.58 7.31
C GLU A 35 6.05 -11.27 7.17
N TYR A 36 5.12 -11.24 6.20
CA TYR A 36 4.35 -10.05 5.89
C TYR A 36 2.93 -10.37 5.42
N ASN A 37 2.05 -9.39 5.58
CA ASN A 37 0.70 -9.35 5.02
C ASN A 37 0.68 -8.44 3.78
N VAL A 38 -0.14 -8.76 2.78
CA VAL A 38 -0.28 -7.96 1.55
C VAL A 38 -1.67 -7.35 1.49
N TYR A 39 -1.72 -6.08 1.10
CA TYR A 39 -2.94 -5.37 0.80
C TYR A 39 -2.81 -4.73 -0.57
N LYS A 40 -3.87 -4.76 -1.37
CA LYS A 40 -3.86 -4.17 -2.72
C LYS A 40 -5.21 -3.55 -3.03
N TYR A 41 -5.19 -2.38 -3.66
CA TYR A 41 -6.39 -1.72 -4.16
C TYR A 41 -6.10 -1.06 -5.51
N GLU A 42 -7.02 -1.22 -6.45
CA GLU A 42 -6.85 -0.79 -7.83
C GLU A 42 -7.46 0.62 -8.03
N PHE A 43 -6.83 1.44 -8.87
CA PHE A 43 -7.35 2.78 -9.20
C PHE A 43 -8.69 2.72 -9.95
N ASN A 44 -9.00 1.61 -10.63
CA ASN A 44 -10.28 1.40 -11.31
C ASN A 44 -11.49 1.19 -10.38
N HIS A 45 -11.27 1.16 -9.07
CA HIS A 45 -12.33 1.17 -8.07
C HIS A 45 -12.41 2.53 -7.33
N LEU A 46 -11.63 3.53 -7.77
CA LEU A 46 -11.55 4.84 -7.12
C LEU A 46 -12.34 5.89 -7.92
N ASP A 47 -13.38 6.45 -7.31
CA ASP A 47 -14.32 7.34 -7.99
C ASP A 47 -13.65 8.56 -8.65
N ARG A 48 -12.66 9.18 -7.98
CA ARG A 48 -11.90 10.29 -8.55
C ARG A 48 -11.15 9.88 -9.82
N ALA A 49 -10.47 8.73 -9.78
CA ALA A 49 -9.71 8.21 -10.91
C ALA A 49 -10.61 7.82 -12.09
N LEU A 50 -11.80 7.26 -11.80
CA LEU A 50 -12.82 6.96 -12.80
C LEU A 50 -13.37 8.23 -13.45
N ALA A 51 -13.70 9.25 -12.64
CA ALA A 51 -14.23 10.52 -13.13
C ALA A 51 -13.24 11.27 -14.03
N GLU A 52 -11.93 11.11 -13.81
CA GLU A 52 -10.87 11.73 -14.61
C GLU A 52 -10.39 10.85 -15.78
N GLY A 53 -10.89 9.61 -15.91
CA GLY A 53 -10.40 8.65 -16.91
C GLY A 53 -8.96 8.15 -16.65
N GLN A 54 -8.45 8.35 -15.44
CA GLN A 54 -7.06 8.08 -15.02
C GLN A 54 -7.00 6.90 -14.05
N ASN A 55 -7.59 5.78 -14.47
CA ASN A 55 -7.91 4.64 -13.60
C ASN A 55 -6.93 3.45 -13.69
N LYS A 56 -5.76 3.68 -14.30
CA LYS A 56 -4.71 2.66 -14.43
C LYS A 56 -3.85 2.59 -13.17
N GLY A 57 -3.50 1.36 -12.76
CA GLY A 57 -2.57 1.10 -11.68
C GLY A 57 -3.23 0.76 -10.34
N PHE A 58 -2.43 0.71 -9.28
CA PHE A 58 -2.81 0.21 -7.96
C PHE A 58 -1.97 0.83 -6.85
N ALA A 59 -2.49 0.79 -5.63
CA ALA A 59 -1.68 0.85 -4.41
C ALA A 59 -1.52 -0.56 -3.83
N LYS A 60 -0.32 -0.88 -3.36
CA LYS A 60 0.01 -2.11 -2.63
C LYS A 60 0.81 -1.76 -1.39
N ILE A 61 0.41 -2.28 -0.24
CA ILE A 61 1.17 -2.11 1.01
C ILE A 61 1.46 -3.46 1.64
N LEU A 62 2.57 -3.49 2.37
CA LEU A 62 2.99 -4.62 3.18
C LEU A 62 2.97 -4.24 4.65
N THR A 63 2.49 -5.14 5.49
CA THR A 63 2.57 -4.99 6.96
C THR A 63 3.16 -6.21 7.64
N ASP A 64 3.68 -6.01 8.85
CA ASP A 64 4.04 -7.12 9.73
C ASP A 64 2.78 -7.79 10.36
N LYS A 65 2.99 -8.82 11.18
CA LYS A 65 1.90 -9.50 11.92
C LYS A 65 1.12 -8.58 12.86
N LYS A 66 1.70 -7.44 13.26
CA LYS A 66 1.08 -6.43 14.12
C LYS A 66 0.45 -5.30 13.31
N ARG A 67 0.26 -5.49 11.99
CA ARG A 67 -0.33 -4.50 11.07
C ARG A 67 0.43 -3.17 11.02
N ARG A 68 1.73 -3.17 11.33
CA ARG A 68 2.60 -2.01 11.12
C ARG A 68 3.13 -2.04 9.70
N LEU A 69 3.12 -0.89 9.02
CA LEU A 69 3.65 -0.77 7.67
C LEU A 69 5.14 -1.15 7.63
N ILE A 70 5.52 -1.93 6.63
CA ILE A 70 6.93 -2.24 6.33
C ILE A 70 7.33 -1.81 4.90
N GLY A 71 6.35 -1.50 4.05
CA GLY A 71 6.60 -0.88 2.76
C GLY A 71 5.32 -0.64 1.95
N ALA A 72 5.43 0.22 0.94
CA ALA A 72 4.35 0.61 0.05
C ALA A 72 4.86 0.77 -1.39
N GLN A 73 4.00 0.47 -2.34
CA GLN A 73 4.15 0.71 -3.76
C GLN A 73 2.87 1.31 -4.32
N ILE A 74 2.97 2.37 -5.10
CA ILE A 74 1.84 2.98 -5.82
C ILE A 74 2.24 3.09 -7.28
N VAL A 75 1.39 2.58 -8.17
CA VAL A 75 1.45 2.84 -9.61
C VAL A 75 0.15 3.54 -9.98
N GLY A 76 0.20 4.74 -10.54
CA GLY A 76 -1.01 5.50 -10.85
C GLY A 76 -0.76 7.00 -11.00
N LEU A 77 -1.83 7.75 -11.31
CA LEU A 77 -1.77 9.20 -11.38
C LEU A 77 -1.35 9.79 -10.03
N HIS A 78 -0.33 10.66 -10.05
CA HIS A 78 0.24 11.31 -8.87
C HIS A 78 0.79 10.34 -7.81
N ALA A 79 1.30 9.16 -8.21
CA ALA A 79 1.89 8.20 -7.28
C ALA A 79 3.01 8.82 -6.42
N GLY A 80 3.82 9.72 -7.00
CA GLY A 80 4.88 10.44 -6.30
C GLY A 80 4.38 11.33 -5.16
N GLU A 81 3.20 11.94 -5.32
CA GLU A 81 2.57 12.73 -4.24
C GLU A 81 1.92 11.82 -3.20
N LEU A 82 1.23 10.78 -3.66
CA LEU A 82 0.48 9.85 -2.81
C LEU A 82 1.37 9.01 -1.89
N ILE A 83 2.62 8.74 -2.28
CA ILE A 83 3.56 7.91 -1.49
C ILE A 83 4.00 8.60 -0.19
N HIS A 84 3.93 9.93 -0.11
CA HIS A 84 4.43 10.69 1.04
C HIS A 84 3.66 10.40 2.35
N GLU A 85 2.37 10.06 2.27
CA GLU A 85 1.62 9.60 3.44
C GLU A 85 2.26 8.33 4.04
N TRP A 86 2.69 7.40 3.18
CA TRP A 86 3.34 6.17 3.62
C TRP A 86 4.74 6.38 4.18
N VAL A 87 5.47 7.41 3.75
CA VAL A 87 6.73 7.83 4.38
C VAL A 87 6.49 8.21 5.84
N ALA A 88 5.45 9.02 6.10
CA ALA A 88 5.09 9.42 7.46
C ALA A 88 4.64 8.22 8.31
N VAL A 89 3.81 7.34 7.75
CA VAL A 89 3.33 6.12 8.43
C VAL A 89 4.48 5.17 8.77
N LEU A 90 5.41 4.95 7.84
CA LEU A 90 6.57 4.07 8.04
C LEU A 90 7.47 4.60 9.16
N ASN A 91 7.83 5.88 9.10
CA ASN A 91 8.66 6.53 10.12
C ASN A 91 7.97 6.56 11.49
N GLY A 92 6.65 6.80 11.52
CA GLY A 92 5.86 6.82 12.74
C GLY A 92 5.55 5.42 13.31
N LYS A 93 5.92 4.34 12.60
CA LYS A 93 5.59 2.94 12.96
C LYS A 93 4.10 2.78 13.27
N VAL A 94 3.27 3.46 12.48
CA VAL A 94 1.83 3.55 12.69
C VAL A 94 1.15 2.25 12.25
N ASP A 95 0.24 1.75 13.08
CA ASP A 95 -0.70 0.69 12.71
C ASP A 95 -1.60 1.17 11.57
N ILE A 96 -1.71 0.37 10.50
CA ILE A 96 -2.47 0.77 9.30
C ILE A 96 -3.97 0.92 9.57
N GLY A 97 -4.50 0.36 10.65
CA GLY A 97 -5.88 0.57 11.09
C GLY A 97 -6.17 2.02 11.51
N LYS A 98 -5.15 2.84 11.78
CA LYS A 98 -5.33 4.29 11.95
C LYS A 98 -5.63 4.99 10.61
N ILE A 99 -5.02 4.52 9.52
CA ILE A 99 -5.27 5.00 8.15
C ILE A 99 -6.63 4.50 7.67
N GLU A 100 -7.01 3.27 8.02
CA GLU A 100 -8.33 2.72 7.68
C GLU A 100 -9.47 3.55 8.30
N LYS A 101 -9.28 4.01 9.54
CA LYS A 101 -10.24 4.83 10.29
C LYS A 101 -10.19 6.32 9.97
N SER A 102 -9.16 6.81 9.27
CA SER A 102 -9.06 8.24 8.97
C SER A 102 -10.10 8.69 7.93
N ILE A 103 -10.49 9.96 8.02
CA ILE A 103 -11.39 10.59 7.08
C ILE A 103 -10.54 11.27 6.00
N HIS A 104 -10.24 10.54 4.92
CA HIS A 104 -9.72 11.14 3.70
C HIS A 104 -10.82 11.91 2.98
N ILE A 105 -10.48 13.08 2.43
CA ILE A 105 -11.42 13.93 1.69
C ILE A 105 -11.95 13.19 0.46
N TYR A 106 -13.24 13.33 0.21
CA TYR A 106 -13.94 12.75 -0.94
C TYR A 106 -14.47 13.84 -1.88
N PRO A 107 -14.34 13.70 -3.22
CA PRO A 107 -13.57 12.70 -3.95
C PRO A 107 -12.12 13.17 -4.20
N THR A 108 -11.13 12.41 -3.71
CA THR A 108 -9.69 12.64 -4.01
C THR A 108 -8.96 11.34 -4.37
N LEU A 109 -7.81 11.45 -5.04
CA LEU A 109 -6.92 10.30 -5.30
C LEU A 109 -6.29 9.76 -4.00
N ALA A 110 -6.08 10.62 -2.99
CA ALA A 110 -5.54 10.23 -1.68
C ALA A 110 -6.36 9.14 -0.98
N GLN A 111 -7.65 9.01 -1.32
CA GLN A 111 -8.47 7.90 -0.85
C GLN A 111 -7.91 6.52 -1.21
N ILE A 112 -7.04 6.38 -2.22
CA ILE A 112 -6.36 5.12 -2.53
C ILE A 112 -5.61 4.57 -1.30
N ASN A 113 -4.99 5.44 -0.52
CA ASN A 113 -4.22 5.06 0.68
C ASN A 113 -5.13 4.55 1.79
N LYS A 114 -6.28 5.20 1.99
CA LYS A 114 -7.33 4.69 2.88
C LYS A 114 -7.84 3.34 2.40
N LYS A 115 -8.23 3.23 1.14
CA LYS A 115 -8.85 2.01 0.59
C LYS A 115 -7.91 0.81 0.63
N VAL A 116 -6.63 0.99 0.30
CA VAL A 116 -5.65 -0.10 0.37
C VAL A 116 -5.44 -0.59 1.80
N SER A 117 -5.49 0.27 2.82
CA SER A 117 -5.32 -0.14 4.22
C SER A 117 -6.38 -1.13 4.72
N GLY A 118 -7.59 -1.12 4.14
CA GLY A 118 -8.66 -2.08 4.42
C GLY A 118 -8.72 -3.27 3.45
N SER A 119 -7.94 -3.26 2.36
CA SER A 119 -8.06 -4.21 1.24
C SER A 119 -7.07 -5.37 1.37
N PHE A 120 -7.23 -6.16 2.43
CA PHE A 120 -6.37 -7.31 2.69
C PHE A 120 -6.51 -8.37 1.59
N LEU A 121 -5.39 -8.71 0.94
CA LEU A 121 -5.36 -9.82 0.00
C LEU A 121 -5.20 -11.12 0.80
N ALA A 122 -6.31 -11.82 0.97
CA ALA A 122 -6.36 -13.10 1.68
C ALA A 122 -5.61 -14.25 0.97
N GLY A 123 -4.88 -13.98 -0.11
CA GLY A 123 -4.11 -14.94 -0.91
C GLY A 123 -3.00 -15.69 -0.14
N GLN A 124 -2.76 -15.38 1.13
CA GLN A 124 -1.90 -16.15 2.03
C GLN A 124 -2.59 -16.59 3.34
N SER A 125 -3.89 -16.31 3.51
CA SER A 125 -4.63 -16.82 4.66
C SER A 125 -4.76 -18.34 4.56
N VAL A 126 -4.28 -19.04 5.58
CA VAL A 126 -4.43 -20.50 5.72
C VAL A 126 -5.90 -20.90 5.57
N LEU A 127 -6.84 -20.09 6.09
CA LEU A 127 -8.27 -20.32 5.96
C LEU A 127 -8.75 -20.28 4.50
N VAL A 128 -8.28 -19.33 3.69
CA VAL A 128 -8.68 -19.26 2.28
C VAL A 128 -8.07 -20.42 1.50
N LYS A 129 -6.84 -20.84 1.81
CA LYS A 129 -6.24 -22.04 1.23
C LYS A 129 -7.02 -23.31 1.61
N ILE A 130 -7.40 -23.45 2.88
CA ILE A 130 -8.20 -24.58 3.38
C ILE A 130 -9.58 -24.60 2.73
N VAL A 131 -10.31 -23.48 2.71
CA VAL A 131 -11.62 -23.38 2.06
C VAL A 131 -11.50 -23.70 0.56
N THR A 132 -10.53 -23.12 -0.14
CA THR A 132 -10.31 -23.42 -1.56
C THR A 132 -9.94 -24.89 -1.82
N TYR A 133 -9.26 -25.55 -0.88
CA TYR A 133 -8.92 -26.98 -0.96
C TYR A 133 -10.12 -27.89 -0.63
N LEU A 134 -10.95 -27.52 0.34
CA LEU A 134 -12.10 -28.32 0.78
C LEU A 134 -13.30 -28.23 -0.15
N PHE A 135 -13.41 -27.18 -0.98
CA PHE A 135 -14.51 -26.96 -1.92
C PHE A 135 -14.08 -27.12 -3.39
N LYS A 136 -12.94 -27.76 -3.64
CA LYS A 136 -12.56 -28.34 -4.94
C LYS A 136 -12.77 -29.84 -4.91
#